data_AF-A0A6L8BIQ2-F1
#
_entry.id   AF-A0A6L8BIQ2-F1
#
_cell.length_a   1.000
_cell.length_b   1.000
_cell.length_c   1.000
_cell.angle_alpha   90.00
_cell.angle_beta   90.00
_cell.angle_gamma   90.00
#
_symmetry.space_group_name_H-M   'P 1'
#
loop_
_entity.id
_entity.type
_entity.pdbx_description
1 polymer ?
#
loop_
_entity_poly.entity_id
_entity_poly.type
_entity_poly.pdbx_seq_one_letter_code
_entity_poly.pdbx_strand_id
1 'polypeptide(L)'
;MLVSSPLWAQEQEFFHTSHQCIACHSGVVSPEGQDISIGYTWRASMMANSAKDPYWQAGVRREVMDHPQAQAAIEDTCATCHMPMARFHSANNGGTGEVFANLAPWDNVLAADGVSCAVCHQIQDDNFGDDSSFTGGFVINTTLAMGEREIYGPHEVDIGRTTMMNSATNFVPTTSEHLAESELCATCHTLFTETLNAAGEEVGTLPEQVPYHEWLHSDYRGTDSCQSCHMPELVEDAPITSVLGQLRPAVNQHVFRGGNAFMLGMLNKYRTELGVTALPQELEASQRSTREFLETETARVSIDSARMAGSTLELGVAVESLSGHKLPTAYPSRRAWLHVTVSDAAGNALFESGAVQPDGSISGNDNDEDGSRFEPHYDSIDSASQVQIYESVMVDVQDRVTTGLLSGARYIKDNRLLPLGFDKASASWEIAVHGSAAGDDDFTAGGDRVEYRVDVSGASGAVTVSADLLFQSIGYRWAENLRDYDAFETNRFVGYYEESAASSSVMLASDSFTLP
;
A
#
# COMPACT_ATOMS: atom_id res chain seq x y z
N MET A 1 -24.17 22.33 26.59
CA MET A 1 -24.86 21.02 26.66
C MET A 1 -25.82 20.94 25.48
N LEU A 2 -25.29 20.59 24.31
CA LEU A 2 -26.13 20.18 23.19
C LEU A 2 -26.55 18.75 23.51
N VAL A 3 -27.85 18.52 23.57
CA VAL A 3 -28.43 17.19 23.76
C VAL A 3 -27.98 16.36 22.55
N SER A 4 -27.13 15.38 22.77
CA SER A 4 -26.75 14.40 21.74
C SER A 4 -28.02 13.75 21.21
N SER A 5 -28.15 13.65 19.88
CA SER A 5 -29.28 12.94 19.29
C SER A 5 -29.21 11.46 19.73
N PRO A 6 -30.34 10.75 19.86
CA PRO A 6 -30.34 9.32 20.18
C PRO A 6 -29.55 8.46 19.17
N LEU A 7 -29.45 8.94 17.92
CA LEU A 7 -28.66 8.30 16.86
C LEU A 7 -27.15 8.42 17.13
N TRP A 8 -26.68 9.57 17.59
CA TRP A 8 -25.26 9.78 17.96
C TRP A 8 -24.80 8.95 19.16
N ALA A 9 -25.73 8.61 20.07
CA ALA A 9 -25.42 7.74 21.20
C ALA A 9 -25.38 6.25 20.82
N GLN A 10 -26.10 5.84 19.77
CA GLN A 10 -26.01 4.48 19.21
C GLN A 10 -24.73 4.30 18.39
N GLU A 11 -24.37 5.26 17.54
CA GLU A 11 -23.18 5.17 16.67
C GLU A 11 -21.84 5.06 17.42
N GLN A 12 -21.77 5.36 18.73
CA GLN A 12 -20.53 5.39 19.50
C GLN A 12 -20.47 4.33 20.62
N GLU A 13 -21.21 3.23 20.49
CA GLU A 13 -21.23 2.16 21.48
C GLU A 13 -19.85 1.50 21.70
N PHE A 14 -19.07 1.35 20.63
CA PHE A 14 -17.78 0.67 20.63
C PHE A 14 -16.59 1.60 20.41
N PHE A 15 -16.82 2.74 19.74
CA PHE A 15 -15.76 3.61 19.26
C PHE A 15 -16.10 5.09 19.45
N HIS A 16 -15.04 5.86 19.65
CA HIS A 16 -15.04 7.28 19.36
C HIS A 16 -14.09 7.58 18.20
N THR A 17 -14.36 8.68 17.50
CA THR A 17 -13.49 9.15 16.42
C THR A 17 -12.17 9.71 16.96
N SER A 18 -11.18 9.79 16.06
CA SER A 18 -9.84 10.33 16.27
C SER A 18 -9.84 11.72 16.91
N HIS A 19 -10.89 12.51 16.71
CA HIS A 19 -11.04 13.85 17.29
C HIS A 19 -10.80 13.87 18.80
N GLN A 20 -11.26 12.85 19.54
CA GLN A 20 -11.03 12.77 20.98
C GLN A 20 -9.56 12.55 21.35
N CYS A 21 -8.84 11.78 20.54
CA CYS A 21 -7.43 11.46 20.75
C CYS A 21 -6.53 12.64 20.33
N ILE A 22 -6.79 13.21 19.15
CA ILE A 22 -6.02 14.30 18.55
C ILE A 22 -5.96 15.53 19.47
N ALA A 23 -6.99 15.79 20.27
CA ALA A 23 -7.00 16.90 21.22
C ALA A 23 -5.81 16.88 22.20
N CYS A 24 -5.30 15.70 22.56
CA CYS A 24 -4.16 15.54 23.47
C CYS A 24 -2.90 15.01 22.78
N HIS A 25 -3.04 14.34 21.63
CA HIS A 25 -1.93 13.74 20.87
C HIS A 25 -1.47 14.61 19.68
N SER A 26 -1.78 15.90 19.73
CA SER A 26 -1.31 16.93 18.81
C SER A 26 -0.73 18.14 19.53
N GLY A 27 0.05 18.93 18.78
CA GLY A 27 0.86 20.02 19.34
C GLY A 27 2.00 19.51 20.20
N VAL A 28 2.48 18.30 19.92
CA VAL A 28 3.55 17.64 20.66
C VAL A 28 4.85 17.92 19.95
N VAL A 29 5.84 18.44 20.69
CA VAL A 29 7.18 18.71 20.17
C VAL A 29 8.20 17.87 20.90
N SER A 30 9.18 17.35 20.17
CA SER A 30 10.34 16.71 20.75
C SER A 30 11.20 17.73 21.53
N PRO A 31 12.13 17.30 22.40
CA PRO A 31 13.03 18.22 23.11
C PRO A 31 13.83 19.13 22.17
N GLU A 32 14.06 18.68 20.94
CA GLU A 32 14.82 19.31 19.85
C GLU A 32 13.95 20.27 19.02
N GLY A 33 12.64 20.31 19.30
CA GLY A 33 11.68 21.22 18.66
C GLY A 33 11.05 20.68 17.39
N GLN A 34 11.22 19.39 17.06
CA GLN A 34 10.51 18.73 15.97
C GLN A 34 9.03 18.51 16.35
N ASP A 35 8.10 18.78 15.42
CA ASP A 35 6.70 18.39 15.61
C ASP A 35 6.58 16.86 15.47
N ILE A 36 6.17 16.21 16.55
CA ILE A 36 5.98 14.76 16.68
C ILE A 36 4.52 14.41 16.99
N SER A 37 3.60 15.29 16.59
CA SER A 37 2.16 15.13 16.80
C SER A 37 1.61 13.91 16.07
N ILE A 38 1.40 12.82 16.81
CA ILE A 38 0.77 11.58 16.34
C ILE A 38 -0.51 11.88 15.53
N GLY A 39 -1.36 12.78 16.04
CA GLY A 39 -2.62 13.13 15.40
C GLY A 39 -2.46 13.81 14.03
N TYR A 40 -1.42 14.62 13.84
CA TYR A 40 -1.16 15.31 12.56
C TYR A 40 -0.54 14.37 11.54
N THR A 41 0.36 13.50 12.01
CA THR A 41 0.97 12.47 11.16
C THR A 41 -0.07 11.45 10.69
N TRP A 42 -0.89 10.90 11.60
CA TRP A 42 -1.91 9.91 11.26
C TRP A 42 -2.94 10.47 10.27
N ARG A 43 -3.48 11.68 10.50
CA ARG A 43 -4.54 12.22 9.62
C ARG A 43 -4.09 12.46 8.17
N ALA A 44 -2.78 12.62 7.97
CA ALA A 44 -2.15 12.76 6.66
C ALA A 44 -1.67 11.44 6.04
N SER A 45 -1.98 10.29 6.67
CA SER A 45 -1.66 8.96 6.16
C SER A 45 -2.79 8.38 5.30
N MET A 46 -2.50 7.29 4.59
CA MET A 46 -3.53 6.52 3.88
C MET A 46 -4.52 5.83 4.84
N MET A 47 -4.12 5.52 6.08
CA MET A 47 -5.01 4.87 7.06
C MET A 47 -6.20 5.76 7.42
N ALA A 48 -5.94 7.04 7.75
CA ALA A 48 -6.97 8.04 8.05
C ALA A 48 -7.85 8.39 6.84
N ASN A 49 -7.37 8.12 5.63
CA ASN A 49 -8.04 8.44 4.37
C ASN A 49 -8.46 7.18 3.60
N SER A 50 -8.47 6.01 4.24
CA SER A 50 -8.77 4.71 3.62
C SER A 50 -10.16 4.66 3.01
N ALA A 51 -11.17 5.21 3.70
CA ALA A 51 -12.51 5.37 3.18
C ALA A 51 -12.62 6.47 2.11
N LYS A 52 -11.69 7.45 2.10
CA LYS A 52 -11.69 8.65 1.23
C LYS A 52 -10.87 8.47 -0.04
N ASP A 53 -10.19 7.35 -0.18
CA ASP A 53 -9.40 7.01 -1.35
C ASP A 53 -10.33 6.87 -2.58
N PRO A 54 -10.26 7.78 -3.57
CA PRO A 54 -11.14 7.74 -4.74
C PRO A 54 -10.87 6.53 -5.63
N TYR A 55 -9.64 5.98 -5.63
CA TYR A 55 -9.32 4.78 -6.39
C TYR A 55 -9.99 3.55 -5.76
N TRP A 56 -9.90 3.42 -4.44
CA TRP A 56 -10.62 2.36 -3.72
C TRP A 56 -12.13 2.44 -3.95
N GLN A 57 -12.73 3.64 -3.83
CA GLN A 57 -14.16 3.83 -4.07
C GLN A 57 -14.57 3.41 -5.49
N ALA A 58 -13.76 3.77 -6.49
CA ALA A 58 -13.98 3.36 -7.89
C ALA A 58 -13.80 1.85 -8.09
N GLY A 59 -12.82 1.23 -7.43
CA GLY A 59 -12.60 -0.21 -7.42
C GLY A 59 -13.80 -0.98 -6.87
N VAL A 60 -14.27 -0.61 -5.67
CA VAL A 60 -15.48 -1.24 -5.07
C VAL A 60 -16.69 -1.06 -5.98
N ARG A 61 -16.87 0.14 -6.58
CA ARG A 61 -17.97 0.39 -7.52
C ARG A 61 -17.90 -0.53 -8.73
N ARG A 62 -16.72 -0.70 -9.31
CA ARG A 62 -16.51 -1.63 -10.42
C ARG A 62 -16.86 -3.07 -10.03
N GLU A 63 -16.34 -3.57 -8.92
CA GLU A 63 -16.62 -4.95 -8.48
C GLU A 63 -18.13 -5.17 -8.27
N VAL A 64 -18.85 -4.19 -7.72
CA VAL A 64 -20.31 -4.23 -7.57
C VAL A 64 -21.05 -4.19 -8.92
N MET A 65 -20.55 -3.44 -9.90
CA MET A 65 -21.14 -3.39 -11.24
C MET A 65 -20.91 -4.69 -12.01
N ASP A 66 -19.75 -5.32 -11.84
CA ASP A 66 -19.41 -6.62 -12.43
C ASP A 66 -20.20 -7.76 -11.76
N HIS A 67 -20.44 -7.67 -10.45
CA HIS A 67 -21.09 -8.70 -9.62
C HIS A 67 -22.29 -8.16 -8.83
N PRO A 68 -23.37 -7.70 -9.49
CA PRO A 68 -24.46 -6.98 -8.81
C PRO A 68 -25.22 -7.84 -7.79
N GLN A 69 -25.23 -9.16 -7.95
CA GLN A 69 -25.87 -10.07 -6.98
C GLN A 69 -25.08 -10.20 -5.67
N ALA A 70 -23.78 -9.89 -5.70
CA ALA A 70 -22.88 -9.98 -4.55
C ALA A 70 -22.66 -8.62 -3.85
N GLN A 71 -23.36 -7.55 -4.26
CA GLN A 71 -23.12 -6.19 -3.77
C GLN A 71 -22.97 -6.10 -2.24
N ALA A 72 -23.89 -6.68 -1.48
CA ALA A 72 -23.85 -6.61 -0.01
C ALA A 72 -22.61 -7.31 0.59
N ALA A 73 -22.18 -8.44 0.00
CA ALA A 73 -20.98 -9.15 0.44
C ALA A 73 -19.71 -8.36 0.09
N ILE A 74 -19.66 -7.78 -1.11
CA ILE A 74 -18.54 -6.94 -1.56
C ILE A 74 -18.38 -5.73 -0.64
N GLU A 75 -19.47 -5.00 -0.39
CA GLU A 75 -19.43 -3.85 0.50
C GLU A 75 -19.03 -4.22 1.93
N ASP A 76 -19.51 -5.36 2.47
CA ASP A 76 -19.11 -5.82 3.81
C ASP A 76 -17.61 -6.14 3.90
N THR A 77 -17.09 -6.92 2.95
CA THR A 77 -15.67 -7.29 2.91
C THR A 77 -14.78 -6.06 2.76
N CYS A 78 -15.06 -5.18 1.79
CA CYS A 78 -14.25 -3.98 1.57
C CYS A 78 -14.31 -3.01 2.75
N ALA A 79 -15.48 -2.85 3.38
CA ALA A 79 -15.64 -1.98 4.55
C ALA A 79 -14.91 -2.51 5.79
N THR A 80 -14.61 -3.80 5.86
CA THR A 80 -13.90 -4.41 7.00
C THR A 80 -12.53 -3.77 7.21
N CYS A 81 -11.78 -3.49 6.15
CA CYS A 81 -10.44 -2.88 6.25
C CYS A 81 -10.42 -1.36 6.01
N HIS A 82 -11.35 -0.82 5.21
CA HIS A 82 -11.36 0.61 4.84
C HIS A 82 -12.31 1.49 5.67
N MET A 83 -13.30 0.88 6.34
CA MET A 83 -14.25 1.55 7.24
C MET A 83 -14.44 0.71 8.53
N PRO A 84 -13.34 0.23 9.15
CA PRO A 84 -13.41 -0.87 10.12
C PRO A 84 -14.31 -0.58 11.32
N MET A 85 -14.29 0.65 11.86
CA MET A 85 -15.13 1.01 13.00
C MET A 85 -16.62 1.00 12.65
N ALA A 86 -17.00 1.53 11.48
CA ALA A 86 -18.38 1.54 11.03
C ALA A 86 -18.88 0.13 10.71
N ARG A 87 -18.08 -0.67 10.01
CA ARG A 87 -18.41 -2.06 9.71
C ARG A 87 -18.54 -2.88 10.99
N PHE A 88 -17.59 -2.77 11.92
CA PHE A 88 -17.64 -3.47 13.21
C PHE A 88 -18.91 -3.10 14.00
N HIS A 89 -19.22 -1.79 14.08
CA HIS A 89 -20.43 -1.33 14.75
C HIS A 89 -21.71 -1.92 14.11
N SER A 90 -21.79 -1.94 12.78
CA SER A 90 -22.92 -2.53 12.05
C SER A 90 -23.05 -4.04 12.31
N ALA A 91 -21.94 -4.78 12.19
CA ALA A 91 -21.91 -6.23 12.42
C ALA A 91 -22.37 -6.61 13.83
N ASN A 92 -21.93 -5.86 14.85
CA ASN A 92 -22.34 -6.07 16.24
C ASN A 92 -23.81 -5.70 16.52
N ASN A 93 -24.46 -4.98 15.61
CA ASN A 93 -25.88 -4.66 15.66
C ASN A 93 -26.71 -5.51 14.67
N GLY A 94 -26.13 -6.57 14.10
CA GLY A 94 -26.80 -7.52 13.20
C GLY A 94 -26.92 -7.03 11.75
N GLY A 95 -26.19 -5.98 11.37
CA GLY A 95 -26.07 -5.49 10.00
C GLY A 95 -24.78 -5.97 9.30
N THR A 96 -24.53 -5.39 8.13
CA THR A 96 -23.30 -5.57 7.33
C THR A 96 -22.66 -4.21 7.04
N GLY A 97 -21.44 -4.21 6.52
CA GLY A 97 -20.81 -3.02 5.96
C GLY A 97 -21.57 -2.52 4.73
N GLU A 98 -21.74 -1.20 4.64
CA GLU A 98 -22.33 -0.51 3.49
C GLU A 98 -21.33 0.57 3.06
N VAL A 99 -20.58 0.36 1.98
CA VAL A 99 -19.58 1.33 1.51
C VAL A 99 -20.25 2.58 0.98
N PHE A 100 -21.16 2.44 0.01
CA PHE A 100 -21.68 3.61 -0.72
C PHE A 100 -22.63 4.45 0.11
N ALA A 101 -23.37 3.82 1.04
CA ALA A 101 -24.23 4.54 1.99
C ALA A 101 -23.43 5.43 2.96
N ASN A 102 -22.14 5.10 3.17
CA ASN A 102 -21.25 5.80 4.10
C ASN A 102 -20.27 6.77 3.42
N LEU A 103 -20.34 6.94 2.09
CA LEU A 103 -19.56 7.95 1.38
C LEU A 103 -20.10 9.37 1.60
N ALA A 104 -19.48 10.36 0.94
CA ALA A 104 -19.88 11.77 1.01
C ALA A 104 -21.43 11.93 0.93
N PRO A 105 -22.06 12.69 1.84
CA PRO A 105 -21.50 13.78 2.65
C PRO A 105 -20.81 13.38 3.97
N TRP A 106 -20.53 12.08 4.21
CA TRP A 106 -19.82 11.59 5.40
C TRP A 106 -20.65 11.75 6.70
N ASP A 107 -21.96 11.48 6.61
CA ASP A 107 -22.86 11.55 7.78
C ASP A 107 -22.47 10.51 8.84
N ASN A 108 -21.99 9.33 8.43
CA ASN A 108 -21.40 8.34 9.33
C ASN A 108 -19.94 8.70 9.65
N VAL A 109 -19.76 9.31 10.81
CA VAL A 109 -18.44 9.80 11.25
C VAL A 109 -17.44 8.69 11.56
N LEU A 110 -17.87 7.46 11.86
CA LEU A 110 -16.96 6.33 12.06
C LEU A 110 -16.39 5.83 10.74
N ALA A 111 -17.19 5.81 9.67
CA ALA A 111 -16.72 5.46 8.34
C ALA A 111 -15.78 6.54 7.79
N ALA A 112 -16.13 7.81 7.99
CA ALA A 112 -15.35 8.96 7.53
C ALA A 112 -13.96 9.09 8.19
N ASP A 113 -13.75 8.45 9.35
CA ASP A 113 -12.50 8.49 10.11
C ASP A 113 -11.54 7.34 9.73
N GLY A 114 -11.97 6.44 8.83
CA GLY A 114 -11.15 5.36 8.26
C GLY A 114 -10.58 4.41 9.30
N VAL A 115 -9.33 3.99 9.09
CA VAL A 115 -8.54 3.19 10.04
C VAL A 115 -7.99 4.15 11.10
N SER A 116 -8.71 4.26 12.21
CA SER A 116 -8.50 5.27 13.25
C SER A 116 -7.86 4.72 14.53
N CYS A 117 -7.55 5.61 15.47
CA CYS A 117 -6.88 5.29 16.72
C CYS A 117 -7.63 4.21 17.51
N ALA A 118 -8.94 4.37 17.66
CA ALA A 118 -9.76 3.51 18.52
C ALA A 118 -9.96 2.10 17.94
N VAL A 119 -9.79 1.86 16.63
CA VAL A 119 -9.80 0.48 16.12
C VAL A 119 -8.47 -0.19 16.43
N CYS A 120 -7.34 0.36 15.96
CA CYS A 120 -6.04 -0.30 16.11
C CYS A 120 -5.68 -0.56 17.57
N HIS A 121 -5.92 0.43 18.44
CA HIS A 121 -5.58 0.29 19.84
C HIS A 121 -6.61 -0.47 20.68
N GLN A 122 -7.73 -0.92 20.13
CA GLN A 122 -8.65 -1.83 20.84
C GLN A 122 -8.48 -3.30 20.45
N ILE A 123 -7.72 -3.58 19.38
CA ILE A 123 -7.48 -4.95 18.92
C ILE A 123 -6.77 -5.74 20.01
N GLN A 124 -7.25 -6.94 20.28
CA GLN A 124 -6.68 -7.89 21.23
C GLN A 124 -5.80 -8.91 20.48
N ASP A 125 -4.86 -9.51 21.19
CA ASP A 125 -3.89 -10.49 20.68
C ASP A 125 -4.43 -11.92 20.61
N ASP A 126 -5.71 -12.16 20.92
CA ASP A 126 -6.33 -13.49 21.08
C ASP A 126 -6.10 -14.44 19.90
N ASN A 127 -6.01 -13.92 18.67
CA ASN A 127 -5.88 -14.71 17.44
C ASN A 127 -4.73 -14.26 16.53
N PHE A 128 -3.77 -13.49 17.05
CA PHE A 128 -2.65 -12.95 16.27
C PHE A 128 -1.87 -14.04 15.53
N GLY A 129 -1.73 -13.86 14.21
CA GLY A 129 -1.03 -14.79 13.32
C GLY A 129 -1.82 -16.03 12.90
N ASP A 130 -3.01 -16.27 13.46
CA ASP A 130 -3.90 -17.33 13.01
C ASP A 130 -4.71 -16.91 11.78
N ASP A 131 -5.10 -17.88 10.95
CA ASP A 131 -5.98 -17.67 9.78
C ASP A 131 -7.27 -16.90 10.14
N SER A 132 -7.76 -17.07 11.38
CA SER A 132 -8.96 -16.40 11.86
C SER A 132 -8.81 -14.89 12.09
N SER A 133 -7.57 -14.38 12.14
CA SER A 133 -7.29 -12.95 12.28
C SER A 133 -7.23 -12.22 10.94
N PHE A 134 -6.96 -12.95 9.87
CA PHE A 134 -6.80 -12.42 8.52
C PHE A 134 -8.14 -11.97 7.93
N THR A 135 -8.08 -11.21 6.83
CA THR A 135 -9.27 -10.65 6.16
C THR A 135 -10.13 -9.82 7.12
N GLY A 136 -9.47 -9.10 8.04
CA GLY A 136 -10.08 -8.23 9.02
C GLY A 136 -10.78 -8.95 10.18
N GLY A 137 -10.37 -10.18 10.47
CA GLY A 137 -10.83 -10.99 11.61
C GLY A 137 -10.27 -10.57 12.97
N PHE A 138 -9.93 -9.29 13.15
CA PHE A 138 -9.43 -8.77 14.42
C PHE A 138 -10.47 -8.90 15.54
N VAL A 139 -9.98 -9.08 16.77
CA VAL A 139 -10.84 -9.23 17.96
C VAL A 139 -10.83 -7.93 18.76
N ILE A 140 -12.03 -7.43 19.10
CA ILE A 140 -12.23 -6.32 20.03
C ILE A 140 -13.25 -6.76 21.06
N ASN A 141 -12.99 -6.46 22.34
CA ASN A 141 -13.93 -6.77 23.41
C ASN A 141 -15.28 -6.08 23.15
N THR A 142 -16.39 -6.81 23.08
CA THR A 142 -17.75 -6.25 22.85
C THR A 142 -18.60 -6.17 24.13
N THR A 143 -18.05 -6.62 25.26
CA THR A 143 -18.78 -6.79 26.52
C THR A 143 -18.61 -5.62 27.49
N LEU A 144 -17.48 -4.91 27.40
CA LEU A 144 -17.21 -3.73 28.23
C LEU A 144 -17.98 -2.52 27.70
N ALA A 145 -18.58 -1.76 28.62
CA ALA A 145 -19.25 -0.51 28.31
C ALA A 145 -18.22 0.62 28.09
N MET A 146 -18.62 1.65 27.33
CA MET A 146 -17.86 2.90 27.28
C MET A 146 -17.60 3.43 28.69
N GLY A 147 -16.36 3.80 28.98
CA GLY A 147 -15.86 4.15 30.32
C GLY A 147 -15.01 3.05 30.95
N GLU A 148 -15.20 1.80 30.53
CA GLU A 148 -14.45 0.62 30.98
C GLU A 148 -13.62 -0.01 29.85
N ARG A 149 -13.90 0.36 28.60
CA ARG A 149 -13.20 -0.14 27.42
C ARG A 149 -11.71 0.17 27.46
N GLU A 150 -10.91 -0.85 27.21
CA GLU A 150 -9.46 -0.72 27.19
C GLU A 150 -8.97 -0.15 25.85
N ILE A 151 -7.85 0.55 25.89
CA ILE A 151 -7.10 0.94 24.71
C ILE A 151 -5.61 0.69 24.99
N TYR A 152 -4.98 -0.11 24.16
CA TYR A 152 -3.67 -0.68 24.42
C TYR A 152 -2.53 0.23 23.95
N GLY A 153 -1.38 0.12 24.61
CA GLY A 153 -0.14 0.76 24.18
C GLY A 153 1.06 0.26 24.99
N PRO A 154 2.30 0.40 24.49
CA PRO A 154 3.49 -0.23 25.08
C PRO A 154 3.98 0.46 26.36
N HIS A 155 3.27 1.49 26.84
CA HIS A 155 3.76 2.36 27.89
C HIS A 155 2.86 2.34 29.12
N GLU A 156 3.48 2.23 30.30
CA GLU A 156 2.82 2.37 31.59
C GLU A 156 2.19 3.76 31.76
N VAL A 157 0.93 3.81 32.21
CA VAL A 157 0.18 5.05 32.44
C VAL A 157 -0.22 5.13 33.91
N ASP A 158 0.23 6.18 34.60
CA ASP A 158 -0.12 6.37 36.01
C ASP A 158 -1.61 6.68 36.21
N ILE A 159 -2.09 6.54 37.45
CA ILE A 159 -3.50 6.73 37.81
C ILE A 159 -4.04 8.13 37.46
N GLY A 160 -3.21 9.17 37.54
CA GLY A 160 -3.60 10.54 37.23
C GLY A 160 -3.87 10.72 35.74
N ARG A 161 -2.95 10.25 34.89
CA ARG A 161 -3.11 10.26 33.43
C ARG A 161 -4.21 9.33 32.96
N THR A 162 -4.36 8.16 33.59
CA THR A 162 -5.48 7.24 33.37
C THR A 162 -6.82 7.92 33.61
N THR A 163 -6.97 8.61 34.75
CA THR A 163 -8.20 9.35 35.09
C THR A 163 -8.50 10.45 34.07
N MET A 164 -7.48 11.21 33.66
CA MET A 164 -7.62 12.27 32.65
C MET A 164 -8.09 11.71 31.31
N MET A 165 -7.39 10.69 30.79
CA MET A 165 -7.71 10.07 29.51
C MET A 165 -9.12 9.47 29.52
N ASN A 166 -9.48 8.74 30.58
CA ASN A 166 -10.82 8.17 30.72
C ASN A 166 -11.91 9.25 30.79
N SER A 167 -11.67 10.35 31.50
CA SER A 167 -12.66 11.45 31.58
C SER A 167 -12.90 12.18 30.25
N ALA A 168 -11.91 12.16 29.35
CA ALA A 168 -11.97 12.86 28.07
C ALA A 168 -12.44 11.94 26.92
N THR A 169 -12.15 10.64 27.01
CA THR A 169 -12.30 9.69 25.90
C THR A 169 -13.16 8.48 26.25
N ASN A 170 -13.54 8.28 27.51
CA ASN A 170 -14.21 7.07 27.98
C ASN A 170 -13.45 5.76 27.71
N PHE A 171 -12.15 5.81 27.41
CA PHE A 171 -11.26 4.64 27.33
C PHE A 171 -10.34 4.55 28.55
N VAL A 172 -9.95 3.34 28.90
CA VAL A 172 -8.99 3.03 29.95
C VAL A 172 -7.66 2.66 29.25
N PRO A 173 -6.60 3.46 29.38
CA PRO A 173 -5.30 3.06 28.83
C PRO A 173 -4.80 1.80 29.56
N THR A 174 -4.50 0.76 28.80
CA THR A 174 -3.99 -0.52 29.31
C THR A 174 -2.63 -0.80 28.67
N THR A 175 -1.61 -1.09 29.48
CA THR A 175 -0.27 -1.37 28.96
C THR A 175 -0.20 -2.75 28.34
N SER A 176 0.31 -2.84 27.12
CA SER A 176 0.54 -4.12 26.43
C SER A 176 1.56 -3.98 25.29
N GLU A 177 2.33 -5.04 25.04
CA GLU A 177 3.39 -5.06 24.02
C GLU A 177 2.90 -5.52 22.64
N HIS A 178 1.76 -6.22 22.55
CA HIS A 178 1.29 -6.85 21.30
C HIS A 178 1.07 -5.86 20.15
N LEU A 179 0.84 -4.56 20.42
CA LEU A 179 0.72 -3.57 19.34
C LEU A 179 2.04 -3.32 18.59
N ALA A 180 3.17 -3.81 19.10
CA ALA A 180 4.47 -3.79 18.43
C ALA A 180 4.74 -5.04 17.56
N GLU A 181 3.83 -6.02 17.56
CA GLU A 181 3.93 -7.27 16.80
C GLU A 181 3.35 -7.11 15.39
N SER A 182 4.02 -7.69 14.38
CA SER A 182 3.60 -7.61 12.98
C SER A 182 2.18 -8.16 12.75
N GLU A 183 1.74 -9.06 13.62
CA GLU A 183 0.44 -9.72 13.64
C GLU A 183 -0.73 -8.74 13.78
N LEU A 184 -0.52 -7.60 14.47
CA LEU A 184 -1.51 -6.50 14.49
C LEU A 184 -1.81 -6.05 13.06
N CYS A 185 -0.77 -5.80 12.27
CA CYS A 185 -0.90 -5.37 10.88
C CYS A 185 -1.48 -6.49 10.00
N ALA A 186 -1.12 -7.74 10.28
CA ALA A 186 -1.56 -8.92 9.54
C ALA A 186 -3.09 -9.08 9.48
N THR A 187 -3.82 -8.54 10.47
CA THR A 187 -5.29 -8.58 10.49
C THR A 187 -5.92 -7.98 9.22
N CYS A 188 -5.41 -6.84 8.76
CA CYS A 188 -5.87 -6.17 7.54
C CYS A 188 -4.93 -6.40 6.35
N HIS A 189 -3.65 -6.69 6.60
CA HIS A 189 -2.61 -6.88 5.59
C HIS A 189 -2.36 -8.37 5.26
N THR A 190 -3.39 -9.19 5.43
CA THR A 190 -3.49 -10.55 4.91
C THR A 190 -4.92 -10.76 4.42
N LEU A 191 -5.18 -10.42 3.16
CA LEU A 191 -6.50 -10.40 2.54
C LEU A 191 -6.60 -11.52 1.51
N PHE A 192 -7.59 -12.37 1.73
CA PHE A 192 -8.07 -13.32 0.75
C PHE A 192 -9.45 -12.87 0.26
N THR A 193 -9.63 -12.84 -1.05
CA THR A 193 -10.92 -12.54 -1.66
C THR A 193 -11.49 -13.76 -2.36
N GLU A 194 -12.81 -13.86 -2.37
CA GLU A 194 -13.48 -14.93 -3.10
C GLU A 194 -13.54 -14.59 -4.59
N THR A 195 -13.14 -15.54 -5.42
CA THR A 195 -13.33 -15.50 -6.87
C THR A 195 -14.79 -15.78 -7.19
N LEU A 196 -15.44 -14.85 -7.87
CA LEU A 196 -16.81 -14.93 -8.34
C LEU A 196 -16.85 -15.24 -9.83
N ASN A 197 -17.73 -16.17 -10.23
CA ASN A 197 -18.04 -16.41 -11.63
C ASN A 197 -19.04 -15.38 -12.17
N ALA A 198 -19.39 -15.45 -13.46
CA ALA A 198 -20.34 -14.53 -14.09
C ALA A 198 -21.79 -14.57 -13.53
N ALA A 199 -22.12 -15.59 -12.74
CA ALA A 199 -23.40 -15.68 -12.02
C ALA A 199 -23.32 -15.07 -10.60
N GLY A 200 -22.14 -14.60 -10.17
CA GLY A 200 -21.87 -14.12 -8.82
C GLY A 200 -21.68 -15.23 -7.79
N GLU A 201 -21.40 -16.46 -8.23
CA GLU A 201 -21.16 -17.60 -7.33
C GLU A 201 -19.67 -17.71 -7.02
N GLU A 202 -19.35 -18.02 -5.77
CA GLU A 202 -17.98 -18.30 -5.29
C GLU A 202 -17.46 -19.59 -5.93
N VAL A 203 -16.30 -19.49 -6.60
CA VAL A 203 -15.67 -20.59 -7.35
C VAL A 203 -14.20 -20.81 -7.01
N GLY A 204 -13.63 -19.97 -6.15
CA GLY A 204 -12.24 -20.05 -5.72
C GLY A 204 -11.88 -18.92 -4.77
N THR A 205 -10.62 -18.87 -4.37
CA THR A 205 -10.10 -17.84 -3.47
C THR A 205 -8.78 -17.33 -4.03
N LEU A 206 -8.57 -16.02 -3.95
CA LEU A 206 -7.38 -15.33 -4.41
C LEU A 206 -6.66 -14.65 -3.23
N PRO A 207 -5.33 -14.83 -3.08
CA PRO A 207 -4.52 -14.08 -2.13
C PRO A 207 -4.29 -12.68 -2.71
N GLU A 208 -5.26 -11.79 -2.52
CA GLU A 208 -5.23 -10.44 -3.10
C GLU A 208 -4.08 -9.62 -2.50
N GLN A 209 -3.91 -9.65 -1.18
CA GLN A 209 -2.89 -8.87 -0.49
C GLN A 209 -2.32 -9.66 0.68
N VAL A 210 -1.12 -10.24 0.54
CA VAL A 210 -0.52 -11.07 1.59
C VAL A 210 0.91 -10.62 1.99
N PRO A 211 1.19 -9.31 2.19
CA PRO A 211 2.51 -8.84 2.62
C PRO A 211 3.01 -9.49 3.92
N TYR A 212 2.11 -9.84 4.85
CA TYR A 212 2.51 -10.52 6.08
C TYR A 212 3.07 -11.91 5.80
N HIS A 213 2.44 -12.71 4.93
CA HIS A 213 2.98 -14.00 4.52
C HIS A 213 4.29 -13.88 3.74
N GLU A 214 4.40 -12.85 2.88
CA GLU A 214 5.65 -12.55 2.17
C GLU A 214 6.79 -12.19 3.15
N TRP A 215 6.48 -11.44 4.22
CA TRP A 215 7.42 -11.10 5.29
C TRP A 215 7.76 -12.30 6.18
N LEU A 216 6.78 -13.13 6.53
CA LEU A 216 7.01 -14.39 7.25
C LEU A 216 7.91 -15.35 6.48
N HIS A 217 7.98 -15.22 5.15
CA HIS A 217 8.86 -16.02 4.30
C HIS A 217 10.18 -15.31 3.95
N SER A 218 10.55 -14.25 4.68
CA SER A 218 11.82 -13.54 4.52
C SER A 218 12.70 -13.65 5.77
N ASP A 219 13.96 -13.24 5.67
CA ASP A 219 14.87 -13.15 6.81
C ASP A 219 14.45 -12.04 7.79
N TYR A 220 13.71 -11.03 7.31
CA TYR A 220 13.28 -9.87 8.11
C TYR A 220 12.36 -10.25 9.26
N ARG A 221 11.63 -11.37 9.17
CA ARG A 221 10.82 -11.87 10.29
C ARG A 221 11.60 -12.06 11.59
N GLY A 222 12.91 -12.29 11.48
CA GLY A 222 13.81 -12.46 12.62
C GLY A 222 14.51 -11.19 13.09
N THR A 223 14.36 -10.07 12.37
CA THR A 223 15.11 -8.83 12.65
C THR A 223 14.23 -7.61 12.82
N ASP A 224 13.19 -7.44 12.00
CA ASP A 224 12.40 -6.21 11.90
C ASP A 224 10.90 -6.53 11.79
N SER A 225 10.08 -5.94 12.67
CA SER A 225 8.63 -6.02 12.55
C SER A 225 8.11 -5.02 11.52
N CYS A 226 6.83 -5.15 11.14
CA CYS A 226 6.17 -4.16 10.29
C CYS A 226 6.32 -2.73 10.86
N GLN A 227 6.19 -2.59 12.17
CA GLN A 227 6.29 -1.33 12.90
C GLN A 227 7.70 -0.73 12.82
N SER A 228 8.76 -1.56 12.85
CA SER A 228 10.14 -1.08 12.77
C SER A 228 10.39 -0.19 11.54
N CYS A 229 9.81 -0.55 10.39
CA CYS A 229 9.94 0.22 9.14
C CYS A 229 8.82 1.23 8.92
N HIS A 230 7.57 0.85 9.18
CA HIS A 230 6.39 1.65 8.83
C HIS A 230 5.95 2.63 9.92
N MET A 231 6.42 2.43 11.16
CA MET A 231 6.21 3.28 12.33
C MET A 231 7.52 3.51 13.09
N PRO A 232 8.55 4.08 12.43
CA PRO A 232 9.90 4.16 12.99
C PRO A 232 9.92 4.87 14.34
N GLU A 233 10.69 4.29 15.25
CA GLU A 233 10.96 4.83 16.58
C GLU A 233 11.63 6.21 16.49
N LEU A 234 11.28 7.12 17.39
CA LEU A 234 12.05 8.34 17.62
C LEU A 234 13.38 7.98 18.28
N VAL A 235 14.47 8.63 17.83
CA VAL A 235 15.82 8.39 18.36
C VAL A 235 15.95 8.82 19.83
N GLU A 236 15.12 9.77 20.27
CA GLU A 236 15.16 10.37 21.59
C GLU A 236 13.87 10.11 22.38
N ASP A 237 14.01 10.07 23.70
CA ASP A 237 12.86 10.02 24.59
C ASP A 237 11.97 11.25 24.37
N ALA A 238 10.69 11.01 24.12
CA ALA A 238 9.77 12.06 23.72
C ALA A 238 8.43 11.96 24.46
N PRO A 239 7.72 13.07 24.66
CA PRO A 239 6.33 13.00 25.10
C PRO A 239 5.45 12.47 23.97
N ILE A 240 4.44 11.68 24.31
CA ILE A 240 3.41 11.23 23.36
C ILE A 240 2.13 12.08 23.39
N THR A 241 2.07 13.06 24.30
CA THR A 241 0.91 13.94 24.50
C THR A 241 1.34 15.33 24.95
N SER A 242 0.57 16.36 24.55
CA SER A 242 0.74 17.74 24.98
C SER A 242 0.14 18.03 26.37
N VAL A 243 -0.67 17.10 26.90
CA VAL A 243 -1.33 17.24 28.21
C VAL A 243 -0.63 16.37 29.25
N LEU A 244 -0.01 17.01 30.24
CA LEU A 244 0.81 16.31 31.25
C LEU A 244 1.87 15.41 30.59
N GLY A 245 2.54 15.91 29.54
CA GLY A 245 3.56 15.14 28.83
C GLY A 245 4.63 14.57 29.75
N GLN A 246 5.00 13.32 29.53
CA GLN A 246 6.13 12.64 30.16
C GLN A 246 7.00 12.07 29.05
N LEU A 247 8.32 12.22 29.18
CA LEU A 247 9.27 11.59 28.27
C LEU A 247 9.17 10.07 28.37
N ARG A 248 9.05 9.42 27.22
CA ARG A 248 9.01 7.96 27.09
C ARG A 248 10.07 7.53 26.09
N PRO A 249 10.81 6.44 26.36
CA PRO A 249 11.64 5.81 25.35
C PRO A 249 10.76 5.12 24.31
N ALA A 250 11.34 4.75 23.18
CA ALA A 250 10.70 3.92 22.18
C ALA A 250 9.33 4.41 21.68
N VAL A 251 9.26 5.71 21.34
CA VAL A 251 8.04 6.30 20.79
C VAL A 251 7.97 6.05 19.29
N ASN A 252 7.02 5.24 18.85
CA ASN A 252 6.76 4.98 17.43
C ASN A 252 5.99 6.11 16.75
N GLN A 253 6.49 6.54 15.59
CA GLN A 253 5.83 7.55 14.77
C GLN A 253 4.67 6.93 13.98
N HIS A 254 3.54 7.64 13.94
CA HIS A 254 2.34 7.20 13.22
C HIS A 254 2.34 7.69 11.76
N VAL A 255 3.48 7.50 11.08
CA VAL A 255 3.69 7.90 9.68
C VAL A 255 3.07 6.92 8.70
N PHE A 256 3.00 5.62 9.03
CA PHE A 256 2.43 4.55 8.21
C PHE A 256 2.91 4.61 6.76
N ARG A 257 4.24 4.70 6.59
CA ARG A 257 4.88 4.87 5.27
C ARG A 257 4.52 3.70 4.36
N GLY A 258 4.35 3.94 3.07
CA GLY A 258 4.04 2.90 2.08
C GLY A 258 4.47 3.33 0.68
N GLY A 259 3.80 2.82 -0.37
CA GLY A 259 4.12 3.20 -1.75
C GLY A 259 3.30 4.37 -2.33
N ASN A 260 2.22 4.79 -1.69
CA ASN A 260 1.17 5.61 -2.34
C ASN A 260 1.45 7.13 -2.34
N ALA A 261 2.67 7.56 -2.68
CA ALA A 261 3.00 8.98 -2.86
C ALA A 261 2.10 9.66 -3.92
N PHE A 262 1.65 8.92 -4.93
CA PHE A 262 0.71 9.40 -5.94
C PHE A 262 -0.66 9.73 -5.32
N MET A 263 -1.24 8.81 -4.55
CA MET A 263 -2.54 9.02 -3.91
C MET A 263 -2.50 10.12 -2.85
N LEU A 264 -1.42 10.25 -2.08
CA LEU A 264 -1.26 11.38 -1.15
C LEU A 264 -1.31 12.74 -1.88
N GLY A 265 -0.71 12.82 -3.07
CA GLY A 265 -0.81 14.01 -3.92
C GLY A 265 -2.23 14.28 -4.42
N MET A 266 -2.93 13.23 -4.85
CA MET A 266 -4.34 13.31 -5.29
C MET A 266 -5.27 13.74 -4.15
N LEU A 267 -5.14 13.12 -2.98
CA LEU A 267 -5.86 13.49 -1.76
C LEU A 267 -5.63 14.97 -1.42
N ASN A 268 -4.41 15.48 -1.56
CA ASN A 268 -4.12 16.89 -1.29
C ASN A 268 -4.78 17.82 -2.32
N LYS A 269 -4.67 17.49 -3.62
CA LYS A 269 -5.25 18.28 -4.72
C LYS A 269 -6.78 18.39 -4.60
N TYR A 270 -7.45 17.28 -4.28
CA TYR A 270 -8.92 17.19 -4.21
C TYR A 270 -9.47 17.15 -2.77
N ARG A 271 -8.67 17.55 -1.78
CA ARG A 271 -8.97 17.40 -0.33
C ARG A 271 -10.37 17.86 0.08
N THR A 272 -10.86 18.97 -0.50
CA THR A 272 -12.16 19.56 -0.13
C THR A 272 -13.30 18.71 -0.66
N GLU A 273 -13.20 18.20 -1.88
CA GLU A 273 -14.22 17.35 -2.47
C GLU A 273 -14.26 15.98 -1.78
N LEU A 274 -13.09 15.45 -1.43
CA LEU A 274 -12.96 14.13 -0.78
C LEU A 274 -13.23 14.16 0.74
N GLY A 275 -13.37 15.33 1.36
CA GLY A 275 -13.57 15.46 2.81
C GLY A 275 -12.33 15.10 3.64
N VAL A 276 -11.14 15.30 3.08
CA VAL A 276 -9.86 15.08 3.77
C VAL A 276 -9.68 16.16 4.84
N THR A 277 -9.35 15.75 6.06
CA THR A 277 -9.25 16.63 7.25
C THR A 277 -7.83 17.14 7.50
N ALA A 278 -6.82 16.47 6.96
CA ALA A 278 -5.43 16.91 7.01
C ALA A 278 -5.25 18.26 6.29
N LEU A 279 -4.35 19.07 6.82
CA LEU A 279 -3.99 20.34 6.20
C LEU A 279 -3.09 20.10 4.97
N PRO A 280 -3.10 21.00 3.97
CA PRO A 280 -2.32 20.80 2.74
C PRO A 280 -0.83 20.54 2.98
N GLN A 281 -0.22 21.26 3.93
CA GLN A 281 1.19 21.10 4.26
C GLN A 281 1.51 19.77 4.95
N GLU A 282 0.52 19.13 5.60
CA GLU A 282 0.71 17.84 6.26
C GLU A 282 0.68 16.71 5.25
N LEU A 283 -0.24 16.75 4.28
CA LEU A 283 -0.25 15.84 3.15
C LEU A 283 0.98 16.01 2.27
N GLU A 284 1.44 17.25 2.05
CA GLU A 284 2.67 17.51 1.32
C GLU A 284 3.90 16.93 2.05
N ALA A 285 3.97 17.08 3.37
CA ALA A 285 5.04 16.47 4.17
C ALA A 285 4.99 14.94 4.13
N SER A 286 3.80 14.35 4.26
CA SER A 286 3.56 12.90 4.13
C SER A 286 3.97 12.37 2.76
N GLN A 287 3.57 13.07 1.68
CA GLN A 287 3.93 12.73 0.31
C GLN A 287 5.44 12.79 0.08
N ARG A 288 6.10 13.86 0.56
CA ARG A 288 7.55 14.05 0.43
C ARG A 288 8.32 12.97 1.17
N SER A 289 7.98 12.72 2.44
CA SER A 289 8.61 11.65 3.23
C SER A 289 8.38 10.27 2.62
N THR A 290 7.23 10.04 1.97
CA THR A 290 6.97 8.80 1.24
C THR A 290 7.87 8.66 0.01
N ARG A 291 8.08 9.73 -0.76
CA ARG A 291 9.02 9.72 -1.91
C ARG A 291 10.45 9.49 -1.47
N GLU A 292 10.90 10.20 -0.43
CA GLU A 292 12.23 10.02 0.15
C GLU A 292 12.45 8.57 0.60
N PHE A 293 11.47 7.98 1.29
CA PHE A 293 11.53 6.57 1.71
C PHE A 293 11.62 5.61 0.51
N LEU A 294 10.81 5.84 -0.53
CA LEU A 294 10.84 5.07 -1.77
C LEU A 294 12.22 5.15 -2.45
N GLU A 295 12.84 6.32 -2.47
CA GLU A 295 14.12 6.59 -3.13
C GLU A 295 15.35 6.09 -2.36
N THR A 296 15.24 5.84 -1.04
CA THR A 296 16.41 5.49 -0.20
C THR A 296 16.35 4.13 0.48
N GLU A 297 15.15 3.62 0.79
CA GLU A 297 14.97 2.45 1.68
C GLU A 297 14.29 1.25 0.99
N THR A 298 13.98 1.31 -0.31
CA THR A 298 13.22 0.23 -0.97
C THR A 298 14.05 -0.70 -1.84
N ALA A 299 14.96 -0.15 -2.64
CA ALA A 299 15.73 -0.92 -3.60
C ALA A 299 17.05 -0.23 -3.96
N ARG A 300 17.96 -0.99 -4.58
CA ARG A 300 19.13 -0.46 -5.29
C ARG A 300 19.14 -0.97 -6.72
N VAL A 301 19.73 -0.18 -7.61
CA VAL A 301 20.03 -0.58 -9.00
C VAL A 301 21.52 -0.44 -9.20
N SER A 302 22.11 -1.35 -9.97
CA SER A 302 23.50 -1.23 -10.41
C SER A 302 23.70 -1.81 -11.80
N ILE A 303 24.58 -1.17 -12.57
CA ILE A 303 25.10 -1.70 -13.84
C ILE A 303 26.40 -2.44 -13.50
N ASP A 304 26.29 -3.76 -13.26
CA ASP A 304 27.40 -4.56 -12.73
C ASP A 304 28.42 -5.00 -13.80
N SER A 305 28.00 -4.94 -15.06
CA SER A 305 28.80 -5.36 -16.20
C SER A 305 28.39 -4.59 -17.44
N ALA A 306 29.39 -4.15 -18.20
CA ALA A 306 29.20 -3.52 -19.49
C ALA A 306 30.36 -3.91 -20.41
N ARG A 307 30.06 -4.55 -21.55
CA ARG A 307 31.09 -4.96 -22.51
C ARG A 307 30.63 -4.81 -23.95
N MET A 308 31.57 -4.41 -24.81
CA MET A 308 31.36 -4.41 -26.26
C MET A 308 31.67 -5.78 -26.87
N ALA A 309 30.71 -6.31 -27.63
CA ALA A 309 30.84 -7.49 -28.48
C ALA A 309 30.57 -7.10 -29.93
N GLY A 310 31.61 -6.64 -30.64
CA GLY A 310 31.43 -6.10 -31.99
C GLY A 310 30.67 -4.77 -31.96
N SER A 311 29.48 -4.72 -32.53
CA SER A 311 28.58 -3.55 -32.46
C SER A 311 27.49 -3.68 -31.40
N THR A 312 27.49 -4.77 -30.62
CA THR A 312 26.51 -4.99 -29.55
C THR A 312 27.14 -4.63 -28.21
N LEU A 313 26.47 -3.77 -27.45
CA LEU A 313 26.74 -3.51 -26.05
C LEU A 313 25.96 -4.52 -25.21
N GLU A 314 26.65 -5.33 -24.43
CA GLU A 314 26.06 -6.27 -23.47
C GLU A 314 26.17 -5.68 -22.06
N LEU A 315 25.04 -5.58 -21.33
CA LEU A 315 24.91 -4.95 -20.02
C LEU A 315 24.22 -5.89 -19.03
N GLY A 316 24.78 -6.04 -17.84
CA GLY A 316 24.07 -6.61 -16.71
C GLY A 316 23.50 -5.52 -15.82
N VAL A 317 22.17 -5.51 -15.64
CA VAL A 317 21.49 -4.60 -14.72
C VAL A 317 20.95 -5.41 -13.55
N ALA A 318 21.51 -5.18 -12.36
CA ALA A 318 21.10 -5.85 -11.14
C ALA A 318 20.18 -4.94 -10.30
N VAL A 319 19.12 -5.53 -9.76
CA VAL A 319 18.18 -4.89 -8.84
C VAL A 319 18.23 -5.61 -7.50
N GLU A 320 18.46 -4.86 -6.42
CA GLU A 320 18.43 -5.37 -5.05
C GLU A 320 17.16 -4.86 -4.35
N SER A 321 16.39 -5.75 -3.74
CA SER A 321 15.27 -5.39 -2.87
C SER A 321 15.74 -5.23 -1.43
N LEU A 322 15.46 -4.08 -0.83
CA LEU A 322 15.69 -3.79 0.59
C LEU A 322 14.42 -4.00 1.43
N SER A 323 13.34 -4.45 0.79
CA SER A 323 12.04 -4.65 1.41
C SER A 323 11.97 -5.99 2.13
N GLY A 324 11.27 -6.03 3.28
CA GLY A 324 11.04 -7.25 4.04
C GLY A 324 9.96 -8.18 3.48
N HIS A 325 9.23 -7.75 2.47
CA HIS A 325 8.21 -8.50 1.72
C HIS A 325 8.49 -8.35 0.21
N LYS A 326 7.63 -8.87 -0.68
CA LYS A 326 7.88 -8.67 -2.13
C LYS A 326 7.83 -7.18 -2.49
N LEU A 327 8.54 -6.76 -3.52
CA LEU A 327 8.53 -5.38 -4.03
C LEU A 327 8.03 -5.35 -5.48
N PRO A 328 6.90 -4.71 -5.77
CA PRO A 328 5.94 -4.09 -4.83
C PRO A 328 4.93 -5.07 -4.22
N THR A 329 4.73 -5.08 -2.90
CA THR A 329 3.76 -5.96 -2.23
C THR A 329 2.30 -5.50 -2.34
N ALA A 330 1.39 -6.37 -1.90
CA ALA A 330 -0.04 -6.18 -1.72
C ALA A 330 -0.77 -5.90 -3.04
N TYR A 331 -1.63 -4.89 -3.07
CA TYR A 331 -2.63 -4.67 -4.10
C TYR A 331 -2.06 -4.79 -5.55
N PRO A 332 -2.63 -5.66 -6.42
CA PRO A 332 -2.04 -6.01 -7.72
C PRO A 332 -1.88 -4.87 -8.74
N SER A 333 -2.43 -3.67 -8.48
CA SER A 333 -2.23 -2.51 -9.35
C SER A 333 -0.80 -1.95 -9.35
N ARG A 334 0.01 -2.41 -8.39
CA ARG A 334 1.36 -1.90 -8.17
C ARG A 334 2.35 -2.59 -9.09
N ARG A 335 3.26 -1.81 -9.66
CA ARG A 335 4.37 -2.32 -10.49
C ARG A 335 5.64 -1.52 -10.28
N ALA A 336 6.77 -2.20 -10.36
CA ALA A 336 8.08 -1.58 -10.53
C ALA A 336 8.68 -2.04 -11.87
N TRP A 337 9.52 -1.24 -12.51
CA TRP A 337 10.13 -1.62 -13.78
C TRP A 337 11.45 -0.91 -14.02
N LEU A 338 12.28 -1.50 -14.89
CA LEU A 338 13.52 -0.90 -15.34
C LEU A 338 13.26 0.02 -16.54
N HIS A 339 13.61 1.30 -16.42
CA HIS A 339 13.79 2.23 -17.53
C HIS A 339 15.28 2.28 -17.86
N VAL A 340 15.65 1.77 -19.04
CA VAL A 340 17.06 1.68 -19.46
C VAL A 340 17.27 2.50 -20.71
N THR A 341 18.25 3.38 -20.67
CA THR A 341 18.65 4.23 -21.81
C THR A 341 20.11 4.01 -22.15
N VAL A 342 20.39 4.03 -23.46
CA VAL A 342 21.75 4.04 -24.00
C VAL A 342 21.85 5.20 -24.98
N SER A 343 22.84 6.06 -24.79
CA SER A 343 23.02 7.29 -25.59
C SER A 343 24.45 7.45 -26.10
N ASP A 344 24.60 8.09 -27.25
CA ASP A 344 25.90 8.43 -27.81
C ASP A 344 26.58 9.61 -27.07
N ALA A 345 27.83 9.92 -27.45
CA ALA A 345 28.57 11.04 -26.87
C ALA A 345 27.94 12.43 -27.10
N ALA A 346 26.98 12.56 -28.02
CA ALA A 346 26.21 13.78 -28.26
C ALA A 346 24.88 13.81 -27.50
N GLY A 347 24.53 12.73 -26.77
CA GLY A 347 23.29 12.59 -26.03
C GLY A 347 22.09 12.09 -26.86
N ASN A 348 22.31 11.59 -28.08
CA ASN A 348 21.22 10.99 -28.86
C ASN A 348 20.94 9.57 -28.35
N ALA A 349 19.67 9.23 -28.14
CA ALA A 349 19.27 7.89 -27.73
C ALA A 349 19.55 6.87 -28.85
N LEU A 350 20.30 5.83 -28.49
CA LEU A 350 20.54 4.62 -29.29
C LEU A 350 19.56 3.51 -28.91
N PHE A 351 19.15 3.49 -27.64
CA PHE A 351 18.17 2.56 -27.08
C PHE A 351 17.45 3.23 -25.91
N GLU A 352 16.15 2.96 -25.80
CA GLU A 352 15.33 3.36 -24.67
C GLU A 352 14.19 2.35 -24.51
N SER A 353 14.11 1.71 -23.34
CA SER A 353 13.04 0.77 -22.97
C SER A 353 12.44 1.21 -21.64
N GLY A 354 11.11 1.14 -21.53
CA GLY A 354 10.40 1.41 -20.27
C GLY A 354 10.13 2.89 -19.98
N ALA A 355 10.15 3.75 -21.00
CA ALA A 355 9.87 5.18 -20.84
C ALA A 355 8.41 5.44 -20.41
N VAL A 356 8.23 6.31 -19.42
CA VAL A 356 6.89 6.74 -18.95
C VAL A 356 6.32 7.81 -19.87
N GLN A 357 5.09 7.61 -20.31
CA GLN A 357 4.34 8.58 -21.11
C GLN A 357 3.58 9.57 -20.21
N PRO A 358 3.18 10.74 -20.72
CA PRO A 358 2.44 11.74 -19.93
C PRO A 358 1.12 11.26 -19.32
N ASP A 359 0.51 10.22 -19.91
CA ASP A 359 -0.72 9.58 -19.41
C ASP A 359 -0.47 8.46 -18.39
N GLY A 360 0.80 8.22 -18.02
CA GLY A 360 1.21 7.19 -17.07
C GLY A 360 1.43 5.81 -17.69
N SER A 361 1.19 5.61 -18.98
CA SER A 361 1.52 4.36 -19.67
C SER A 361 3.03 4.19 -19.82
N ILE A 362 3.49 2.95 -19.94
CA ILE A 362 4.90 2.60 -20.18
C ILE A 362 5.07 2.20 -21.64
N SER A 363 5.98 2.87 -22.35
CA SER A 363 6.31 2.52 -23.73
C SER A 363 6.88 1.10 -23.82
N GLY A 364 6.28 0.27 -24.67
CA GLY A 364 6.67 -1.14 -24.84
C GLY A 364 6.07 -2.09 -23.79
N ASN A 365 5.13 -1.64 -22.96
CA ASN A 365 4.39 -2.53 -22.08
C ASN A 365 3.16 -3.11 -22.78
N ASP A 366 3.18 -4.41 -23.07
CA ASP A 366 2.10 -5.13 -23.72
C ASP A 366 0.73 -4.97 -23.02
N ASN A 367 0.69 -4.90 -21.68
CA ASN A 367 -0.57 -4.76 -20.94
C ASN A 367 -1.16 -3.34 -21.06
N ASP A 368 -0.32 -2.32 -21.12
CA ASP A 368 -0.76 -0.94 -21.33
C ASP A 368 -1.27 -0.74 -22.76
N GLU A 369 -0.71 -1.43 -23.75
CA GLU A 369 -1.19 -1.42 -25.14
C GLU A 369 -2.48 -2.23 -25.35
N ASP A 370 -2.58 -3.42 -24.74
CA ASP A 370 -3.71 -4.34 -24.86
C ASP A 370 -3.95 -5.07 -23.53
N GLY A 371 -5.10 -4.80 -22.90
CA GLY A 371 -5.46 -5.38 -21.60
C GLY A 371 -5.60 -6.90 -21.58
N SER A 372 -5.59 -7.58 -22.73
CA SER A 372 -5.56 -9.04 -22.83
C SER A 372 -4.15 -9.65 -22.82
N ARG A 373 -3.10 -8.82 -22.91
CA ARG A 373 -1.69 -9.21 -22.92
C ARG A 373 -0.98 -8.76 -21.64
N PHE A 374 0.24 -9.24 -21.42
CA PHE A 374 1.12 -8.83 -20.34
C PHE A 374 2.58 -9.10 -20.69
N GLU A 375 3.50 -8.28 -20.17
CA GLU A 375 4.94 -8.50 -20.33
C GLU A 375 5.36 -9.79 -19.60
N PRO A 376 6.10 -10.71 -20.23
CA PRO A 376 6.74 -11.80 -19.50
C PRO A 376 7.82 -11.25 -18.55
N HIS A 377 8.39 -12.14 -17.73
CA HIS A 377 9.66 -11.85 -17.08
C HIS A 377 10.79 -12.13 -18.06
N TYR A 378 11.77 -11.23 -18.15
CA TYR A 378 12.90 -11.32 -19.05
C TYR A 378 14.20 -11.54 -18.29
N ASP A 379 14.89 -12.63 -18.60
CA ASP A 379 16.29 -12.83 -18.24
C ASP A 379 17.20 -11.98 -19.15
N SER A 380 16.75 -11.72 -20.39
CA SER A 380 17.46 -10.88 -21.36
C SER A 380 16.55 -10.05 -22.24
N ILE A 381 16.95 -8.80 -22.48
CA ILE A 381 16.26 -7.81 -23.32
C ILE A 381 17.17 -7.41 -24.49
N ASP A 382 16.69 -7.56 -25.72
CA ASP A 382 17.42 -7.18 -26.94
C ASP A 382 16.65 -6.20 -27.85
N SER A 383 15.43 -5.83 -27.43
CA SER A 383 14.58 -4.86 -28.13
C SER A 383 14.11 -3.76 -27.18
N ALA A 384 14.06 -2.53 -27.70
CA ALA A 384 13.49 -1.37 -26.99
C ALA A 384 11.98 -1.55 -26.67
N SER A 385 11.31 -2.49 -27.34
CA SER A 385 9.90 -2.84 -27.11
C SER A 385 9.69 -3.84 -25.97
N GLN A 386 10.74 -4.37 -25.35
CA GLN A 386 10.64 -5.29 -24.21
C GLN A 386 10.96 -4.52 -22.94
N VAL A 387 10.16 -4.69 -21.90
CA VAL A 387 10.35 -3.97 -20.63
C VAL A 387 10.33 -4.96 -19.47
N GLN A 388 11.37 -4.94 -18.62
CA GLN A 388 11.34 -5.71 -17.39
C GLN A 388 10.41 -5.04 -16.39
N ILE A 389 9.24 -5.63 -16.18
CA ILE A 389 8.22 -5.18 -15.22
C ILE A 389 8.05 -6.24 -14.12
N TYR A 390 8.28 -5.82 -12.88
CA TYR A 390 8.05 -6.56 -11.64
C TYR A 390 6.63 -6.26 -11.15
N GLU A 391 5.73 -7.21 -11.35
CA GLU A 391 4.30 -7.04 -11.08
C GLU A 391 3.63 -8.40 -10.86
N SER A 392 2.37 -8.35 -10.45
CA SER A 392 1.49 -9.51 -10.44
C SER A 392 0.39 -9.33 -11.49
N VAL A 393 0.10 -10.38 -12.26
CA VAL A 393 -0.93 -10.38 -13.30
C VAL A 393 -1.91 -11.50 -13.01
N MET A 394 -3.18 -11.15 -12.87
CA MET A 394 -4.26 -12.08 -12.60
C MET A 394 -4.92 -12.55 -13.90
N VAL A 395 -5.43 -13.77 -13.86
CA VAL A 395 -6.38 -14.28 -14.85
C VAL A 395 -7.67 -14.72 -14.18
N ASP A 396 -8.77 -14.66 -14.92
CA ASP A 396 -10.05 -15.20 -14.50
C ASP A 396 -10.12 -16.74 -14.64
N VAL A 397 -11.27 -17.31 -14.28
CA VAL A 397 -11.55 -18.75 -14.41
C VAL A 397 -11.57 -19.27 -15.87
N GLN A 398 -11.49 -18.39 -16.87
CA GLN A 398 -11.33 -18.72 -18.29
C GLN A 398 -9.90 -18.42 -18.81
N ASP A 399 -8.93 -18.19 -17.92
CA ASP A 399 -7.55 -17.84 -18.23
C ASP A 399 -7.40 -16.53 -19.02
N ARG A 400 -8.36 -15.61 -18.92
CA ARG A 400 -8.27 -14.27 -19.51
C ARG A 400 -7.65 -13.30 -18.51
N VAL A 401 -6.69 -12.49 -18.96
CA VAL A 401 -6.10 -11.42 -18.15
C VAL A 401 -7.19 -10.50 -17.62
N THR A 402 -7.14 -10.19 -16.33
CA THR A 402 -8.12 -9.35 -15.67
C THR A 402 -7.49 -8.45 -14.62
N THR A 403 -8.08 -7.27 -14.45
CA THR A 403 -7.83 -6.38 -13.30
C THR A 403 -9.02 -6.37 -12.32
N GLY A 404 -10.05 -7.19 -12.56
CA GLY A 404 -11.18 -7.32 -11.64
C GLY A 404 -10.78 -8.25 -10.50
N LEU A 405 -10.80 -7.76 -9.27
CA LEU A 405 -10.29 -8.47 -8.10
C LEU A 405 -11.11 -9.73 -7.86
N LEU A 406 -12.44 -9.61 -7.85
CA LEU A 406 -13.34 -10.73 -7.61
C LEU A 406 -13.50 -11.61 -8.86
N SER A 407 -13.06 -11.16 -10.02
CA SER A 407 -12.95 -12.03 -11.19
C SER A 407 -11.63 -12.81 -11.22
N GLY A 408 -10.63 -12.38 -10.45
CA GLY A 408 -9.31 -12.99 -10.40
C GLY A 408 -9.35 -14.38 -9.75
N ALA A 409 -8.88 -15.39 -10.47
CA ALA A 409 -8.87 -16.78 -10.02
C ALA A 409 -7.47 -17.25 -9.59
N ARG A 410 -6.43 -16.73 -10.25
CA ARG A 410 -5.03 -17.04 -9.96
C ARG A 410 -4.10 -16.00 -10.59
N TYR A 411 -2.86 -15.95 -10.13
CA TYR A 411 -1.79 -15.25 -10.83
C TYR A 411 -1.27 -16.10 -12.00
N ILE A 412 -1.16 -15.50 -13.19
CA ILE A 412 -0.42 -16.09 -14.32
C ILE A 412 1.04 -15.66 -14.32
N LYS A 413 1.33 -14.50 -13.73
CA LYS A 413 2.65 -13.93 -13.49
C LYS A 413 2.66 -13.34 -12.08
N ASP A 414 3.71 -13.62 -11.34
CA ASP A 414 4.09 -12.91 -10.12
C ASP A 414 5.60 -13.00 -10.03
N ASN A 415 6.25 -11.98 -10.58
CA ASN A 415 7.70 -11.79 -10.55
C ASN A 415 8.08 -10.57 -9.70
N ARG A 416 7.23 -10.16 -8.75
CA ARG A 416 7.56 -9.07 -7.83
C ARG A 416 8.84 -9.44 -7.08
N LEU A 417 9.79 -8.50 -6.99
CA LEU A 417 11.13 -8.73 -6.43
C LEU A 417 11.03 -9.35 -5.04
N LEU A 418 11.83 -10.38 -4.78
CA LEU A 418 11.76 -11.14 -3.55
C LEU A 418 12.57 -10.47 -2.42
N PRO A 419 12.10 -10.51 -1.17
CA PRO A 419 12.90 -10.05 -0.04
C PRO A 419 14.09 -10.98 0.21
N LEU A 420 15.07 -10.50 0.97
CA LEU A 420 16.20 -11.32 1.40
C LEU A 420 15.71 -12.56 2.18
N GLY A 421 16.33 -13.71 1.94
CA GLY A 421 15.97 -14.98 2.59
C GLY A 421 14.79 -15.74 1.96
N PHE A 422 14.10 -15.16 0.97
CA PHE A 422 12.94 -15.79 0.34
C PHE A 422 13.33 -16.98 -0.55
N ASP A 423 12.90 -18.19 -0.16
CA ASP A 423 13.11 -19.40 -0.95
C ASP A 423 11.90 -19.72 -1.85
N LYS A 424 12.09 -19.66 -3.17
CA LYS A 424 11.05 -19.98 -4.16
C LYS A 424 10.49 -21.40 -4.02
N ALA A 425 11.32 -22.36 -3.59
CA ALA A 425 10.94 -23.78 -3.57
C ALA A 425 10.04 -24.14 -2.38
N SER A 426 10.19 -23.45 -1.25
CA SER A 426 9.38 -23.66 -0.05
C SER A 426 8.24 -22.66 0.12
N ALA A 427 8.17 -21.64 -0.73
CA ALA A 427 7.08 -20.67 -0.77
C ALA A 427 5.72 -21.36 -0.91
N SER A 428 4.77 -20.99 -0.05
CA SER A 428 3.40 -21.48 -0.14
C SER A 428 2.69 -20.88 -1.37
N TRP A 429 1.54 -21.44 -1.73
CA TRP A 429 0.83 -21.04 -2.96
C TRP A 429 0.38 -19.57 -2.93
N GLU A 430 0.16 -19.01 -1.75
CA GLU A 430 -0.26 -17.62 -1.53
C GLU A 430 0.79 -16.61 -1.96
N ILE A 431 2.07 -16.98 -1.88
CA ILE A 431 3.22 -16.11 -2.10
C ILE A 431 4.16 -16.65 -3.18
N ALA A 432 3.78 -17.70 -3.89
CA ALA A 432 4.61 -18.35 -4.89
C ALA A 432 5.02 -17.38 -6.01
N VAL A 433 6.15 -17.68 -6.64
CA VAL A 433 6.58 -17.01 -7.87
C VAL A 433 5.86 -17.68 -9.04
N HIS A 434 5.27 -16.88 -9.93
CA HIS A 434 4.51 -17.39 -11.08
C HIS A 434 5.07 -16.86 -12.39
N GLY A 435 4.98 -17.68 -13.44
CA GLY A 435 5.53 -17.37 -14.77
C GLY A 435 7.00 -17.73 -14.91
N SER A 436 7.70 -17.12 -15.86
CA SER A 436 9.09 -17.47 -16.21
C SER A 436 10.08 -17.28 -15.04
N ALA A 437 9.86 -16.28 -14.18
CA ALA A 437 10.71 -15.98 -13.02
C ALA A 437 10.82 -17.15 -12.02
N ALA A 438 9.86 -18.08 -12.01
CA ALA A 438 9.91 -19.25 -11.15
C ALA A 438 11.10 -20.16 -11.48
N GLY A 439 11.49 -20.21 -12.76
CA GLY A 439 12.58 -21.03 -13.28
C GLY A 439 13.85 -20.25 -13.64
N ASP A 440 13.86 -18.94 -13.45
CA ASP A 440 15.06 -18.12 -13.64
C ASP A 440 16.03 -18.31 -12.46
N ASP A 441 17.30 -18.54 -12.77
CA ASP A 441 18.36 -18.74 -11.78
C ASP A 441 18.89 -17.41 -11.23
N ASP A 442 18.71 -16.29 -11.95
CA ASP A 442 19.19 -14.97 -11.56
C ASP A 442 18.13 -14.16 -10.78
N PHE A 443 16.83 -14.47 -10.94
CA PHE A 443 15.76 -14.01 -10.05
C PHE A 443 15.71 -14.79 -8.72
N THR A 444 16.27 -14.23 -7.65
CA THR A 444 16.47 -14.93 -6.37
C THR A 444 16.10 -14.07 -5.16
N ALA A 445 16.32 -14.59 -3.96
CA ALA A 445 16.11 -13.84 -2.72
C ALA A 445 16.91 -12.54 -2.73
N GLY A 446 16.23 -11.42 -2.52
CA GLY A 446 16.86 -10.10 -2.45
C GLY A 446 17.10 -9.41 -3.80
N GLY A 447 16.76 -10.01 -4.95
CA GLY A 447 16.99 -9.30 -6.22
C GLY A 447 16.76 -10.06 -7.52
N ASP A 448 17.07 -9.38 -8.61
CA ASP A 448 17.04 -9.87 -9.99
C ASP A 448 18.23 -9.31 -10.77
N ARG A 449 18.62 -9.98 -11.87
CA ARG A 449 19.64 -9.48 -12.78
C ARG A 449 19.25 -9.73 -14.23
N VAL A 450 19.09 -8.65 -14.99
CA VAL A 450 18.63 -8.68 -16.38
C VAL A 450 19.77 -8.32 -17.34
N GLU A 451 19.92 -9.12 -18.39
CA GLU A 451 20.93 -8.93 -19.44
C GLU A 451 20.39 -8.14 -20.64
N TYR A 452 20.90 -6.94 -20.87
CA TYR A 452 20.56 -6.14 -22.05
C TYR A 452 21.57 -6.33 -23.18
N ARG A 453 21.08 -6.46 -24.42
CA ARG A 453 21.89 -6.52 -25.64
C ARG A 453 21.47 -5.43 -26.60
N VAL A 454 22.25 -4.36 -26.65
CA VAL A 454 21.90 -3.15 -27.39
C VAL A 454 22.80 -3.00 -28.62
N ASP A 455 22.21 -2.86 -29.82
CA ASP A 455 22.98 -2.48 -31.00
C ASP A 455 23.39 -1.01 -30.92
N VAL A 456 24.69 -0.75 -30.85
CA VAL A 456 25.29 0.58 -30.80
C VAL A 456 26.09 0.89 -32.07
N SER A 457 25.78 0.21 -33.18
CA SER A 457 26.44 0.42 -34.49
C SER A 457 26.41 1.87 -35.00
N GLY A 458 25.43 2.68 -34.54
CA GLY A 458 25.33 4.11 -34.84
C GLY A 458 26.20 5.03 -33.98
N ALA A 459 26.85 4.52 -32.92
CA ALA A 459 27.63 5.33 -32.00
C ALA A 459 29.05 5.61 -32.53
N SER A 460 29.50 6.85 -32.39
CA SER A 460 30.92 7.21 -32.54
C SER A 460 31.47 7.75 -31.23
N GLY A 461 32.37 7.00 -30.59
CA GLY A 461 32.96 7.36 -29.30
C GLY A 461 32.23 6.74 -28.12
N ALA A 462 32.33 7.40 -26.97
CA ALA A 462 31.79 6.92 -25.71
C ALA A 462 30.26 6.77 -25.75
N VAL A 463 29.77 5.80 -24.99
CA VAL A 463 28.34 5.50 -24.83
C VAL A 463 27.97 5.64 -23.35
N THR A 464 26.88 6.34 -23.06
CA THR A 464 26.36 6.48 -21.69
C THR A 464 25.13 5.61 -21.51
N VAL A 465 25.13 4.82 -20.44
CA VAL A 465 24.04 3.94 -20.02
C VAL A 465 23.46 4.49 -18.73
N SER A 466 22.12 4.56 -18.66
CA SER A 466 21.37 4.82 -17.42
C SER A 466 20.38 3.69 -17.20
N ALA A 467 20.26 3.24 -15.95
CA ALA A 467 19.26 2.28 -15.52
C ALA A 467 18.54 2.84 -14.29
N ASP A 468 17.24 3.12 -14.45
CA ASP A 468 16.38 3.64 -13.41
C ASP A 468 15.34 2.58 -13.04
N LEU A 469 15.20 2.25 -11.76
CA LEU A 469 14.07 1.47 -11.26
C LEU A 469 12.97 2.44 -10.88
N LEU A 470 11.85 2.36 -11.57
CA LEU A 470 10.69 3.20 -11.39
C LEU A 470 9.54 2.40 -10.77
N PHE A 471 8.60 3.10 -10.13
CA PHE A 471 7.46 2.51 -9.43
C PHE A 471 6.16 3.27 -9.69
N GLN A 472 5.07 2.52 -9.83
CA GLN A 472 3.70 3.04 -9.90
C GLN A 472 2.82 2.30 -8.88
N SER A 473 2.11 3.08 -8.06
CA SER A 473 1.09 2.52 -7.15
C SER A 473 -0.17 2.08 -7.89
N ILE A 474 -0.51 2.79 -8.97
CA ILE A 474 -1.63 2.48 -9.86
C ILE A 474 -1.07 2.46 -11.28
N GLY A 475 -0.84 1.26 -11.82
CA GLY A 475 -0.44 1.09 -13.22
C GLY A 475 -1.50 1.63 -14.18
N TYR A 476 -1.07 2.09 -15.36
CA TYR A 476 -1.97 2.70 -16.35
C TYR A 476 -3.19 1.83 -16.65
N ARG A 477 -3.00 0.53 -16.95
CA ARG A 477 -4.12 -0.39 -17.22
C ARG A 477 -5.16 -0.44 -16.10
N TRP A 478 -4.73 -0.34 -14.85
CA TRP A 478 -5.63 -0.38 -13.69
C TRP A 478 -6.50 0.88 -13.56
N ALA A 479 -5.99 2.04 -13.98
CA ALA A 479 -6.79 3.26 -14.09
C ALA A 479 -7.65 3.27 -15.36
N GLU A 480 -7.08 2.86 -16.49
CA GLU A 480 -7.74 2.80 -17.79
C GLU A 480 -8.99 1.91 -17.77
N ASN A 481 -8.90 0.75 -17.12
CA ASN A 481 -10.02 -0.19 -17.04
C ASN A 481 -11.22 0.33 -16.24
N LEU A 482 -11.09 1.44 -15.49
CA LEU A 482 -12.23 2.08 -14.82
C LEU A 482 -13.04 2.99 -15.76
N ARG A 483 -12.49 3.37 -16.93
CA ARG A 483 -13.15 4.28 -17.88
C ARG A 483 -14.39 3.68 -18.54
N ASP A 484 -14.43 2.36 -18.67
CA ASP A 484 -15.54 1.64 -19.28
C ASP A 484 -16.79 1.59 -18.38
N TYR A 485 -16.68 2.07 -17.13
CA TYR A 485 -17.74 2.05 -16.15
C TYR A 485 -18.34 3.44 -15.92
N ASP A 486 -19.61 3.62 -16.28
CA ASP A 486 -20.33 4.88 -16.07
C ASP A 486 -20.99 4.92 -14.67
N ALA A 487 -20.21 5.32 -13.67
CA ALA A 487 -20.66 5.58 -12.32
C ALA A 487 -19.95 6.82 -11.73
N PHE A 488 -20.52 7.42 -10.68
CA PHE A 488 -19.95 8.62 -10.09
C PHE A 488 -18.51 8.41 -9.60
N GLU A 489 -18.26 7.32 -8.88
CA GLU A 489 -16.96 7.03 -8.28
C GLU A 489 -15.88 6.77 -9.35
N THR A 490 -16.21 5.99 -10.39
CA THR A 490 -15.30 5.67 -11.51
C THR A 490 -15.00 6.92 -12.34
N ASN A 491 -16.03 7.66 -12.76
CA ASN A 491 -15.87 8.91 -13.54
C ASN A 491 -15.01 9.95 -12.79
N ARG A 492 -15.22 10.10 -11.48
CA ARG A 492 -14.43 11.04 -10.67
C ARG A 492 -12.98 10.61 -10.55
N PHE A 493 -12.72 9.34 -10.22
CA PHE A 493 -11.33 8.85 -10.11
C PHE A 493 -10.59 8.95 -11.45
N VAL A 494 -11.22 8.56 -12.55
CA VAL A 494 -10.64 8.67 -13.89
C VAL A 494 -10.25 10.12 -14.20
N GLY A 495 -11.14 11.08 -13.95
CA GLY A 495 -10.83 12.50 -14.13
C GLY A 495 -9.65 12.96 -13.26
N TYR A 496 -9.58 12.51 -12.00
CA TYR A 496 -8.44 12.82 -11.14
C TYR A 496 -7.14 12.21 -11.65
N TYR A 497 -7.17 10.97 -12.13
CA TYR A 497 -6.02 10.29 -12.67
C TYR A 497 -5.50 11.02 -13.91
N GLU A 498 -6.35 11.38 -14.88
CA GLU A 498 -5.96 12.11 -16.09
C GLU A 498 -5.21 13.41 -15.79
N GLU A 499 -5.71 14.19 -14.82
CA GLU A 499 -5.08 15.45 -14.46
C GLU A 499 -3.80 15.31 -13.62
N SER A 500 -3.47 14.09 -13.18
CA SER A 500 -2.32 13.80 -12.31
C SER A 500 -1.37 12.75 -12.88
N ALA A 501 -1.69 12.11 -14.00
CA ALA A 501 -1.01 10.93 -14.55
C ALA A 501 0.49 11.15 -14.81
N ALA A 502 0.88 12.36 -15.20
CA ALA A 502 2.28 12.75 -15.40
C ALA A 502 3.14 12.65 -14.11
N SER A 503 2.51 12.51 -12.94
CA SER A 503 3.16 12.33 -11.63
C SER A 503 2.89 10.95 -11.00
N SER A 504 2.37 10.01 -11.80
CA SER A 504 1.98 8.66 -11.35
C SER A 504 3.16 7.78 -10.96
N SER A 505 4.36 8.07 -11.48
CA SER A 505 5.59 7.34 -11.20
C SER A 505 6.48 8.02 -10.16
N VAL A 506 7.27 7.19 -9.48
CA VAL A 506 8.34 7.59 -8.56
C VAL A 506 9.59 6.79 -8.92
N MET A 507 10.76 7.40 -8.83
CA MET A 507 12.03 6.68 -8.96
C MET A 507 12.35 6.00 -7.63
N LEU A 508 12.74 4.74 -7.66
CA LEU A 508 13.20 4.00 -6.48
C LEU A 508 14.72 4.04 -6.35
N ALA A 509 15.42 3.86 -7.48
CA ALA A 509 16.88 3.87 -7.54
C ALA A 509 17.34 4.14 -8.97
N SER A 510 18.58 4.57 -9.13
CA SER A 510 19.20 4.85 -10.42
C SER A 510 20.69 4.53 -10.36
N ASP A 511 21.23 4.04 -11.47
CA ASP A 511 22.67 3.96 -11.72
C ASP A 511 22.99 4.39 -13.15
N SER A 512 24.18 4.96 -13.34
CA SER A 512 24.64 5.40 -14.66
C SER A 512 26.13 5.21 -14.83
N PHE A 513 26.52 4.84 -16.05
CA PHE A 513 27.90 4.56 -16.40
C PHE A 513 28.21 5.03 -17.83
N THR A 514 29.42 5.50 -18.06
CA THR A 514 29.91 5.85 -19.41
C THR A 514 31.01 4.89 -19.82
N LEU A 515 30.77 4.13 -20.89
CA LEU A 515 31.76 3.30 -21.54
C LEU A 515 32.56 4.17 -22.54
N PRO A 516 33.90 4.27 -22.41
CA PRO A 516 34.73 5.15 -23.22
C PRO A 516 34.90 4.72 -24.69
#